data_AF-A0A8D2ESW5-F1
#
_entry.id   AF-A0A8D2ESW5-F1
#
_cell.length_a   1.000
_cell.length_b   1.000
_cell.length_c   1.000
_cell.angle_alpha   90.00
_cell.angle_beta   90.00
_cell.angle_gamma   90.00
#
_symmetry.space_group_name_H-M   'P 1'
#
loop_
_entity.id
_entity.type
_entity.pdbx_description
1 polymer ?
#
loop_
_entity_poly.entity_id
_entity_poly.type
_entity_poly.pdbx_seq_one_letter_code
_entity_poly.pdbx_strand_id
1 'polypeptide(L)'
;MWSAPRVLLTPLTLLCPPQSEPRSWSLLEQLGLAGADLAAPGVQQQLELERERLRREIRKELKLKEGAENLRRATTDLGHSLGPVELLLRGSSRRLDLLHQQLQELHAHVVLPDPVATHGELGCLWGCGTPGRGSTAHCRVAGLEKQLAIELKVKQGAENMIQTYSNGSTKDRKLLLTAQQMLQDSKTKIDIIRMQLRRALQAGQLENQAAPDETQGESLASRQLSPHLALQGSASSSIMSPFLGQGGGSCDPL
;
A
#
# COMPACT_ATOMS: atom_id res chain seq x y z
N MET A 1 17.69 -1.43 -75.88
CA MET A 1 18.80 -0.90 -75.05
C MET A 1 18.18 -0.03 -73.97
N TRP A 2 17.90 -0.57 -72.79
CA TRP A 2 17.41 0.20 -71.66
C TRP A 2 18.55 0.42 -70.67
N SER A 3 18.89 1.70 -70.49
CA SER A 3 19.92 2.16 -69.56
C SER A 3 19.28 2.35 -68.19
N ALA A 4 19.69 1.57 -67.20
CA ALA A 4 19.28 1.74 -65.81
C ALA A 4 20.07 2.87 -65.14
N PRO A 5 19.47 3.64 -64.21
CA PRO A 5 20.18 4.69 -63.48
C PRO A 5 21.08 4.08 -62.40
N ARG A 6 22.34 4.54 -62.35
CA ARG A 6 23.30 4.29 -61.27
C ARG A 6 22.78 4.93 -59.99
N VAL A 7 22.33 4.10 -59.04
CA VAL A 7 22.11 4.53 -57.66
C VAL A 7 23.49 4.61 -56.98
N LEU A 8 23.91 5.83 -56.65
CA LEU A 8 25.07 6.09 -55.81
C LEU A 8 24.78 5.50 -54.42
N LEU A 9 25.38 4.36 -54.09
CA LEU A 9 25.52 3.93 -52.70
C LEU A 9 26.55 4.85 -52.03
N THR A 10 26.08 5.85 -51.30
CA THR A 10 26.85 6.47 -50.23
C THR A 10 26.83 5.52 -49.03
N PRO A 11 27.98 5.08 -48.49
CA PRO A 11 27.98 4.41 -47.20
C PRO A 11 27.54 5.43 -46.14
N LEU A 12 26.46 5.10 -45.44
CA LEU A 12 26.04 5.84 -44.24
C LEU A 12 27.07 5.52 -43.14
N THR A 13 28.16 6.29 -43.13
CA THR A 13 29.14 6.27 -42.04
C THR A 13 28.46 6.85 -40.80
N LEU A 14 27.84 5.99 -40.01
CA LEU A 14 27.49 6.26 -38.61
C LEU A 14 28.79 6.35 -37.83
N LEU A 15 29.46 7.49 -37.98
CA LEU A 15 30.57 7.91 -37.14
C LEU A 15 29.96 8.32 -35.80
N CYS A 16 29.89 7.36 -34.87
CA CYS A 16 29.58 7.64 -33.48
C CYS A 16 30.81 8.34 -32.86
N PRO A 17 30.73 9.62 -32.44
CA PRO A 17 31.86 10.28 -31.80
C PRO A 17 32.13 9.64 -30.43
N PRO A 18 33.40 9.63 -29.98
CA PRO A 18 33.79 9.05 -28.70
C PRO A 18 33.44 9.99 -27.53
N GLN A 19 32.95 9.38 -26.46
CA GLN A 19 32.99 9.87 -25.07
C GLN A 19 32.43 11.29 -24.79
N SER A 20 31.13 11.33 -24.53
CA SER A 20 30.64 12.00 -23.33
C SER A 20 29.71 11.02 -22.62
N GLU A 21 30.09 10.56 -21.43
CA GLU A 21 29.15 9.94 -20.49
C GLU A 21 27.88 10.79 -20.47
N PRO A 22 26.68 10.24 -20.70
CA PRO A 22 25.49 10.97 -20.35
C PRO A 22 25.54 11.11 -18.83
N ARG A 23 25.96 12.29 -18.36
CA ARG A 23 25.62 12.74 -17.01
C ARG A 23 24.17 12.33 -16.79
N SER A 24 23.85 11.74 -15.66
CA SER A 24 22.48 11.46 -15.26
C SER A 24 21.73 12.79 -15.19
N TRP A 25 21.24 13.28 -16.33
CA TRP A 25 20.43 14.47 -16.40
C TRP A 25 19.10 14.11 -15.76
N SER A 26 18.73 14.88 -14.73
CA SER A 26 17.43 14.75 -14.07
C SER A 26 16.34 14.87 -15.13
N LEU A 27 15.43 13.89 -15.20
CA LEU A 27 14.33 13.95 -16.15
C LEU A 27 13.40 15.13 -15.84
N LEU A 28 13.27 15.52 -14.56
CA LEU A 28 12.52 16.71 -14.19
C LEU A 28 13.15 18.00 -14.73
N GLU A 29 14.48 18.09 -14.74
CA GLU A 29 15.19 19.23 -15.35
C GLU A 29 14.96 19.26 -16.87
N GLN A 30 15.00 18.11 -17.53
CA GLN A 30 14.72 18.00 -18.98
C GLN A 30 13.29 18.42 -19.34
N LEU A 31 12.34 18.18 -18.45
CA LEU A 31 10.94 18.59 -18.62
C LEU A 31 10.70 20.06 -18.22
N GLY A 32 11.72 20.77 -17.73
CA GLY A 32 11.58 22.13 -17.22
C GLY A 32 10.73 22.20 -15.94
N LEU A 33 10.64 21.09 -15.21
CA LEU A 33 9.85 20.94 -13.98
C LEU A 33 10.71 21.01 -12.72
N ALA A 34 12.00 21.32 -12.85
CA ALA A 34 12.89 21.55 -11.72
C ALA A 34 12.38 22.74 -10.89
N GLY A 35 11.82 22.46 -9.70
CA GLY A 35 11.25 23.47 -8.80
C GLY A 35 9.79 23.85 -9.09
N ALA A 36 9.10 23.17 -10.00
CA ALA A 36 7.67 23.35 -10.22
C ALA A 36 6.82 22.67 -9.13
N ASP A 37 5.58 23.12 -8.94
CA ASP A 37 4.61 22.40 -8.11
C ASP A 37 4.21 21.08 -8.79
N LEU A 38 4.83 19.99 -8.31
CA LEU A 38 4.62 18.66 -8.84
C LEU A 38 3.21 18.13 -8.52
N ALA A 39 2.47 18.74 -7.59
CA ALA A 39 1.11 18.33 -7.24
C ALA A 39 0.06 18.84 -8.25
N ALA A 40 0.38 19.85 -9.06
CA ALA A 40 -0.55 20.44 -10.00
C ALA A 40 -1.09 19.38 -10.97
N PRO A 41 -2.41 19.34 -11.25
CA PRO A 41 -3.03 18.25 -12.03
C PRO A 41 -2.46 18.12 -13.44
N GLY A 42 -2.11 19.24 -14.09
CA GLY A 42 -1.45 19.23 -15.40
C GLY A 42 -0.03 18.67 -15.36
N VAL A 43 0.73 18.96 -14.29
CA VAL A 43 2.08 18.42 -14.10
C VAL A 43 2.02 16.93 -13.78
N GLN A 44 1.08 16.50 -12.93
CA GLN A 44 0.86 15.08 -12.64
C GLN A 44 0.50 14.26 -13.88
N GLN A 45 -0.39 14.78 -14.74
CA GLN A 45 -0.73 14.12 -16.01
C GLN A 45 0.49 14.00 -16.93
N GLN A 46 1.31 15.06 -17.03
CA GLN A 46 2.54 15.04 -17.82
C GLN A 46 3.54 14.01 -17.29
N LEU A 47 3.73 13.95 -15.95
CA LEU A 47 4.58 12.94 -15.32
C LEU A 47 4.06 11.52 -15.57
N GLU A 48 2.75 11.32 -15.60
CA GLU A 48 2.15 10.02 -15.94
C GLU A 48 2.41 9.59 -17.38
N LEU A 49 2.26 10.50 -18.34
CA LEU A 49 2.62 10.26 -19.75
C LEU A 49 4.10 9.91 -19.90
N GLU A 50 4.99 10.60 -19.17
CA GLU A 50 6.42 10.31 -19.19
C GLU A 50 6.75 8.96 -18.53
N ARG A 51 6.08 8.59 -17.43
CA ARG A 51 6.19 7.24 -16.85
C ARG A 51 5.79 6.17 -17.86
N GLU A 52 4.69 6.37 -18.60
CA GLU A 52 4.25 5.44 -19.63
C GLU A 52 5.21 5.36 -20.82
N ARG A 53 5.77 6.51 -21.24
CA ARG A 53 6.82 6.59 -22.26
C ARG A 53 8.04 5.78 -21.84
N LEU A 54 8.56 5.98 -20.64
CA LEU A 54 9.70 5.22 -20.11
C LEU A 54 9.41 3.73 -20.04
N ARG A 55 8.24 3.32 -19.54
CA ARG A 55 7.83 1.90 -19.52
C ARG A 55 7.80 1.28 -20.92
N ARG A 56 7.34 2.02 -21.93
CA ARG A 56 7.38 1.57 -23.34
C ARG A 56 8.82 1.43 -23.84
N GLU A 57 9.68 2.40 -23.56
CA GLU A 57 11.09 2.37 -23.96
C GLU A 57 11.86 1.23 -23.29
N ILE A 58 11.63 0.96 -22.00
CA ILE A 58 12.24 -0.19 -21.30
C ILE A 58 11.85 -1.50 -21.99
N ARG A 59 10.57 -1.69 -22.34
CA ARG A 59 10.12 -2.91 -23.05
C ARG A 59 10.80 -3.05 -24.41
N LYS A 60 10.94 -1.96 -25.18
CA LYS A 60 11.64 -1.99 -26.48
C LYS A 60 13.11 -2.34 -26.30
N GLU A 61 13.78 -1.72 -25.33
CA GLU A 61 15.19 -1.95 -25.06
C GLU A 61 15.47 -3.38 -24.58
N LEU A 62 14.58 -3.95 -23.75
CA LEU A 62 14.65 -5.36 -23.36
C LEU A 62 14.55 -6.30 -24.56
N LYS A 63 13.64 -6.03 -25.50
CA LYS A 63 13.52 -6.82 -26.73
C LYS A 63 14.76 -6.70 -27.62
N LEU A 64 15.34 -5.50 -27.72
CA LEU A 64 16.60 -5.29 -28.43
C LEU A 64 17.76 -6.04 -27.76
N LYS A 65 17.84 -5.99 -26.43
CA LYS A 65 18.84 -6.73 -25.66
C LYS A 65 18.71 -8.23 -25.85
N GLU A 66 17.49 -8.77 -25.83
CA GLU A 66 17.21 -10.18 -26.12
C GLU A 66 17.59 -10.56 -27.56
N GLY A 67 17.27 -9.70 -28.54
CA GLY A 67 17.69 -9.88 -29.92
C GLY A 67 19.22 -9.90 -30.09
N ALA A 68 19.93 -8.99 -29.42
CA ALA A 68 21.39 -8.93 -29.42
C ALA A 68 22.03 -10.12 -28.70
N GLU A 69 21.39 -10.64 -27.65
CA GLU A 69 21.79 -11.86 -26.94
C GLU A 69 21.70 -13.08 -27.87
N ASN A 70 20.60 -13.19 -28.62
CA ASN A 70 20.41 -14.24 -29.62
C ASN A 70 21.44 -14.12 -30.77
N LEU A 71 21.70 -12.89 -31.22
CA LEU A 71 22.77 -12.63 -32.21
C LEU A 71 24.14 -13.05 -31.67
N ARG A 72 24.43 -12.79 -30.40
CA ARG A 72 25.71 -13.20 -29.78
C ARG A 72 25.87 -14.72 -29.83
N ARG A 73 24.83 -15.47 -29.44
CA ARG A 73 24.82 -16.94 -29.50
C ARG A 73 25.09 -17.45 -30.91
N ALA A 74 24.33 -16.98 -31.89
CA ALA A 74 24.54 -17.34 -33.29
C ALA A 74 25.96 -17.00 -33.78
N THR A 75 26.49 -15.84 -33.39
CA THR A 75 27.85 -15.41 -33.77
C THR A 75 28.92 -16.30 -33.13
N THR A 76 28.71 -16.74 -31.89
CA THR A 76 29.58 -17.70 -31.18
C THR A 76 29.60 -19.05 -31.89
N ASP A 77 28.45 -19.56 -32.32
CA ASP A 77 28.35 -20.85 -33.02
C ASP A 77 29.10 -20.85 -34.36
N LEU A 78 29.17 -19.69 -35.03
CA LEU A 78 29.94 -19.50 -36.27
C LEU A 78 31.43 -19.16 -36.03
N GLY A 79 31.86 -18.97 -34.78
CA GLY A 79 33.25 -18.61 -34.45
C GLY A 79 33.68 -17.21 -34.92
N HIS A 80 32.73 -16.31 -35.13
CA HIS A 80 33.00 -14.93 -35.57
C HIS A 80 33.33 -14.00 -34.39
N SER A 81 33.86 -12.81 -34.69
CA SER A 81 34.20 -11.81 -33.67
C SER A 81 32.96 -11.29 -32.93
N LEU A 82 32.98 -11.41 -31.60
CA LEU A 82 31.87 -11.02 -30.72
C LEU A 82 31.90 -9.54 -30.32
N GLY A 83 33.02 -8.85 -30.52
CA GLY A 83 33.25 -7.49 -30.03
C GLY A 83 32.13 -6.48 -30.38
N PRO A 84 31.66 -6.41 -31.65
CA PRO A 84 30.55 -5.52 -32.01
C PRO A 84 29.25 -5.83 -31.27
N VAL A 85 28.93 -7.11 -31.09
CA VAL A 85 27.70 -7.56 -30.40
C VAL A 85 27.80 -7.31 -28.89
N GLU A 86 28.98 -7.53 -28.30
CA GLU A 86 29.24 -7.22 -26.90
C GLU A 86 29.15 -5.72 -26.59
N LEU A 87 29.65 -4.87 -27.50
CA LEU A 87 29.53 -3.43 -27.37
C LEU A 87 28.07 -2.99 -27.43
N LEU A 88 27.27 -3.56 -28.35
CA LEU A 88 25.83 -3.34 -28.43
C LEU A 88 25.11 -3.76 -27.14
N LEU A 89 25.41 -4.95 -26.60
CA LEU A 89 24.83 -5.46 -25.36
C LEU A 89 25.16 -4.59 -24.14
N ARG A 90 26.39 -4.11 -24.04
CA ARG A 90 26.80 -3.16 -23.00
C ARG A 90 26.11 -1.81 -23.17
N GLY A 91 25.93 -1.34 -24.40
CA GLY A 91 25.15 -0.15 -24.72
C GLY A 91 23.69 -0.27 -24.28
N SER A 92 23.05 -1.38 -24.66
CA SER A 92 21.66 -1.67 -24.33
C SER A 92 21.43 -1.82 -22.82
N SER A 93 22.37 -2.46 -22.11
CA SER A 93 22.32 -2.57 -20.64
C SER A 93 22.42 -1.20 -19.97
N ARG A 94 23.36 -0.35 -20.40
CA ARG A 94 23.47 1.03 -19.88
C ARG A 94 22.22 1.86 -20.17
N ARG A 95 21.62 1.71 -21.34
CA ARG A 95 20.36 2.39 -21.69
C ARG A 95 19.22 1.94 -20.78
N LEU A 96 19.11 0.64 -20.49
CA LEU A 96 18.14 0.14 -19.51
C LEU A 96 18.37 0.77 -18.14
N ASP A 97 19.60 0.83 -17.65
CA ASP A 97 19.90 1.40 -16.34
C ASP A 97 19.45 2.86 -16.24
N LEU A 98 19.73 3.67 -17.27
CA LEU A 98 19.29 5.07 -17.35
C LEU A 98 17.74 5.19 -17.36
N LEU A 99 17.06 4.38 -18.16
CA LEU A 99 15.60 4.40 -18.23
C LEU A 99 14.96 4.01 -16.89
N HIS A 100 15.54 3.05 -16.17
CA HIS A 100 15.07 2.68 -14.83
C HIS A 100 15.33 3.77 -13.81
N GLN A 101 16.51 4.43 -13.86
CA GLN A 101 16.82 5.56 -12.99
C GLN A 101 15.83 6.71 -13.19
N GLN A 102 15.56 7.09 -14.44
CA GLN A 102 14.57 8.12 -14.76
C GLN A 102 13.16 7.74 -14.31
N LEU A 103 12.75 6.47 -14.48
CA LEU A 103 11.44 6.01 -14.03
C LEU A 103 11.33 6.06 -12.50
N GLN A 104 12.41 5.68 -11.80
CA GLN A 104 12.48 5.75 -10.35
C GLN A 104 12.44 7.19 -9.84
N GLU A 105 13.11 8.11 -10.54
CA GLU A 105 13.05 9.55 -10.27
C GLU A 105 11.60 10.06 -10.35
N LEU A 106 10.85 9.69 -11.40
CA LEU A 106 9.43 10.09 -11.50
C LEU A 106 8.53 9.42 -10.44
N HIS A 107 8.86 8.21 -9.99
CA HIS A 107 8.12 7.55 -8.90
C HIS A 107 8.37 8.21 -7.54
N ALA A 108 9.57 8.76 -7.30
CA ALA A 108 9.88 9.48 -6.07
C ALA A 108 9.03 10.75 -5.91
N HIS A 109 8.55 11.31 -7.02
CA HIS A 109 7.72 12.52 -7.06
C HIS A 109 6.22 12.23 -7.22
N VAL A 110 5.77 11.01 -6.88
CA VAL A 110 4.34 10.73 -6.68
C VAL A 110 3.91 11.45 -5.40
N VAL A 111 3.59 12.74 -5.56
CA VAL A 111 2.81 13.49 -4.58
C VAL A 111 1.49 12.75 -4.48
N LEU A 112 1.27 12.05 -3.36
CA LEU A 112 -0.08 11.64 -3.00
C LEU A 112 -0.92 12.92 -3.05
N PRO A 113 -2.00 12.99 -3.84
CA PRO A 113 -2.90 14.11 -3.74
C PRO A 113 -3.36 14.15 -2.29
N ASP A 114 -2.90 15.16 -1.55
CA ASP A 114 -3.55 15.55 -0.31
C ASP A 114 -5.00 15.85 -0.70
N PRO A 115 -5.99 15.17 -0.09
CA PRO A 115 -7.38 15.55 -0.28
C PRO A 115 -7.54 16.92 0.37
N VAL A 116 -7.34 17.98 -0.41
CA VAL A 116 -7.59 19.33 0.07
C VAL A 116 -9.06 19.42 0.47
N ALA A 117 -9.23 19.66 1.76
CA ALA A 117 -10.43 20.13 2.44
C ALA A 117 -11.62 19.17 2.53
N THR A 118 -11.48 18.15 3.38
CA THR A 118 -12.53 17.94 4.41
C THR A 118 -11.87 17.49 5.72
N HIS A 119 -11.50 18.47 6.53
CA HIS A 119 -11.07 18.41 7.94
C HIS A 119 -9.82 17.57 8.29
N GLY A 120 -8.75 18.31 8.61
CA GLY A 120 -7.88 18.13 9.79
C GLY A 120 -7.38 16.74 10.17
N GLU A 121 -6.04 16.62 10.24
CA GLU A 121 -5.24 15.49 10.73
C GLU A 121 -4.99 14.34 9.75
N LEU A 122 -3.88 14.42 9.02
CA LEU A 122 -3.19 13.22 8.57
C LEU A 122 -1.66 13.41 8.58
N GLY A 123 -1.11 13.64 9.76
CA GLY A 123 0.33 13.60 10.03
C GLY A 123 0.69 12.37 10.88
N CYS A 124 0.50 11.16 10.36
CA CYS A 124 0.87 9.93 11.07
C CYS A 124 1.35 8.83 10.10
N LEU A 125 2.35 9.13 9.28
CA LEU A 125 3.14 8.12 8.60
C LEU A 125 4.63 8.41 8.83
N TRP A 126 5.25 7.50 9.58
CA TRP A 126 6.69 7.32 9.80
C TRP A 126 7.39 8.25 10.81
N GLY A 127 7.46 7.77 12.05
CA GLY A 127 8.31 8.35 13.10
C GLY A 127 7.89 7.85 14.47
N CYS A 128 8.43 6.71 14.89
CA CYS A 128 8.23 6.17 16.23
C CYS A 128 8.80 7.14 17.28
N GLY A 129 7.95 7.59 18.21
CA GLY A 129 8.40 8.28 19.43
C GLY A 129 7.28 9.02 20.16
N THR A 130 6.65 8.34 21.13
CA THR A 130 5.83 8.87 22.27
C THR A 130 4.33 9.22 22.02
N PRO A 131 3.46 9.08 23.05
CA PRO A 131 2.19 8.38 22.89
C PRO A 131 0.96 9.30 22.81
N GLY A 132 0.31 9.31 21.65
CA GLY A 132 -1.12 9.59 21.51
C GLY A 132 -1.86 8.28 21.26
N ARG A 133 -2.22 7.56 22.32
CA ARG A 133 -2.68 6.16 22.25
C ARG A 133 -4.01 5.98 21.49
N GLY A 134 -4.85 7.02 21.43
CA GLY A 134 -6.06 7.07 20.60
C GLY A 134 -5.81 7.12 19.08
N SER A 135 -4.82 7.88 18.60
CA SER A 135 -4.49 7.99 17.16
C SER A 135 -3.98 6.65 16.60
N THR A 136 -3.28 5.86 17.43
CA THR A 136 -2.78 4.54 17.03
C THR A 136 -3.88 3.51 16.81
N ALA A 137 -5.00 3.59 17.55
CA ALA A 137 -6.12 2.66 17.41
C ALA A 137 -6.88 2.92 16.10
N HIS A 138 -7.17 4.18 15.77
CA HIS A 138 -7.81 4.57 14.51
C HIS A 138 -6.94 4.23 13.29
N CYS A 139 -5.63 4.49 13.35
CA CYS A 139 -4.70 4.12 12.29
C CYS A 139 -4.65 2.59 12.09
N ARG A 140 -4.67 1.81 13.19
CA ARG A 140 -4.71 0.35 13.14
C ARG A 140 -6.02 -0.19 12.55
N VAL A 141 -7.16 0.39 12.91
CA VAL A 141 -8.47 0.04 12.34
C VAL A 141 -8.49 0.29 10.82
N ALA A 142 -8.08 1.49 10.39
CA ALA A 142 -8.02 1.84 8.97
C ALA A 142 -7.06 0.93 8.18
N GLY A 143 -5.92 0.53 8.76
CA GLY A 143 -5.00 -0.43 8.16
C GLY A 143 -5.62 -1.82 7.98
N LEU A 144 -6.33 -2.32 8.99
CA LEU A 144 -7.01 -3.61 8.94
C LEU A 144 -8.16 -3.62 7.92
N GLU A 145 -8.91 -2.52 7.78
CA GLU A 145 -9.96 -2.38 6.76
C GLU A 145 -9.40 -2.42 5.34
N LYS A 146 -8.27 -1.73 5.08
CA LYS A 146 -7.57 -1.80 3.79
C LYS A 146 -7.12 -3.23 3.49
N GLN A 147 -6.54 -3.92 4.47
CA GLN A 147 -6.10 -5.31 4.30
C GLN A 147 -7.28 -6.26 4.06
N LEU A 148 -8.40 -6.04 4.74
CA LEU A 148 -9.64 -6.80 4.52
C LEU A 148 -10.15 -6.62 3.09
N ALA A 149 -10.16 -5.40 2.57
CA ALA A 149 -10.59 -5.11 1.19
C ALA A 149 -9.70 -5.82 0.16
N ILE A 150 -8.39 -5.90 0.40
CA ILE A 150 -7.45 -6.64 -0.45
C ILE A 150 -7.77 -8.14 -0.44
N GLU A 151 -7.88 -8.75 0.75
CA GLU A 151 -8.15 -10.19 0.85
C GLU A 151 -9.53 -10.57 0.30
N LEU A 152 -10.52 -9.68 0.38
CA LEU A 152 -11.81 -9.86 -0.30
C LEU A 152 -11.68 -9.88 -1.83
N LYS A 153 -10.85 -9.02 -2.42
CA LYS A 153 -10.55 -9.06 -3.85
C LYS A 153 -9.80 -10.33 -4.25
N VAL A 154 -8.86 -10.79 -3.43
CA VAL A 154 -8.15 -12.06 -3.65
C VAL A 154 -9.12 -13.23 -3.61
N LYS A 155 -10.01 -13.29 -2.60
CA LYS A 155 -11.08 -14.30 -2.50
C LYS A 155 -11.95 -14.32 -3.77
N GLN A 156 -12.43 -13.16 -4.20
CA GLN A 156 -13.25 -13.05 -5.42
C GLN A 156 -12.49 -13.49 -6.67
N GLY A 157 -11.22 -13.09 -6.79
CA GLY A 157 -10.36 -13.51 -7.91
C GLY A 157 -10.18 -15.02 -7.95
N ALA A 158 -9.96 -15.66 -6.80
CA ALA A 158 -9.86 -17.10 -6.68
C ALA A 158 -11.18 -17.82 -7.04
N GLU A 159 -12.33 -17.30 -6.59
CA GLU A 159 -13.65 -17.81 -6.96
C GLU A 159 -13.88 -17.76 -8.48
N ASN A 160 -13.55 -16.64 -9.13
CA ASN A 160 -13.65 -16.49 -10.57
C ASN A 160 -12.72 -17.45 -11.33
N MET A 161 -11.50 -17.66 -10.82
CA MET A 161 -10.57 -18.66 -11.39
C MET A 161 -11.13 -20.07 -11.25
N ILE A 162 -11.66 -20.45 -10.08
CA ILE A 162 -12.29 -21.75 -9.88
C ILE A 162 -13.43 -21.93 -10.88
N GLN A 163 -14.32 -20.95 -11.02
CA GLN A 163 -15.42 -21.00 -11.99
C GLN A 163 -14.93 -21.22 -13.43
N THR A 164 -13.85 -20.54 -13.82
CA THR A 164 -13.25 -20.67 -15.16
C THR A 164 -12.68 -22.07 -15.40
N TYR A 165 -12.04 -22.68 -14.40
CA TYR A 165 -11.36 -23.97 -14.53
C TYR A 165 -12.18 -25.17 -14.04
N SER A 166 -13.41 -24.96 -13.53
CA SER A 166 -14.30 -26.02 -13.04
C SER A 166 -14.73 -27.00 -14.13
N ASN A 167 -14.82 -26.53 -15.38
CA ASN A 167 -15.27 -27.29 -16.55
C ASN A 167 -14.11 -27.68 -17.49
N GLY A 168 -12.86 -27.45 -17.07
CA GLY A 168 -11.66 -27.54 -17.90
C GLY A 168 -11.08 -28.93 -18.09
N SER A 169 -10.10 -29.03 -18.99
CA SER A 169 -9.36 -30.26 -19.34
C SER A 169 -8.43 -30.70 -18.19
N THR A 170 -7.88 -31.92 -18.25
CA THR A 170 -6.88 -32.41 -17.27
C THR A 170 -5.67 -31.49 -17.12
N LYS A 171 -5.35 -30.68 -18.15
CA LYS A 171 -4.28 -29.66 -18.12
C LYS A 171 -4.55 -28.52 -17.13
N ASP A 172 -5.80 -28.18 -16.89
CA ASP A 172 -6.21 -27.07 -16.01
C ASP A 172 -6.28 -27.49 -14.53
N ARG A 173 -6.11 -28.80 -14.26
CA ARG A 173 -6.22 -29.37 -12.91
C ARG A 173 -5.28 -28.70 -11.91
N LYS A 174 -4.04 -28.39 -12.33
CA LYS A 174 -3.06 -27.71 -11.47
C LYS A 174 -3.51 -26.28 -11.13
N LEU A 175 -4.02 -25.54 -12.12
CA LEU A 175 -4.51 -24.17 -11.92
C LEU A 175 -5.73 -24.15 -11.00
N LEU A 176 -6.64 -25.10 -11.17
CA LEU A 176 -7.80 -25.27 -10.29
C LEU A 176 -7.39 -25.51 -8.84
N LEU A 177 -6.42 -26.41 -8.59
CA LEU A 177 -5.91 -26.67 -7.24
C LEU A 177 -5.25 -25.44 -6.62
N THR A 178 -4.47 -24.68 -7.40
CA THR A 178 -3.89 -23.41 -6.93
C THR A 178 -4.97 -22.39 -6.58
N ALA A 179 -6.00 -22.26 -7.40
CA ALA A 179 -7.12 -21.36 -7.13
C ALA A 179 -7.91 -21.76 -5.87
N GLN A 180 -8.12 -23.06 -5.66
CA GLN A 180 -8.74 -23.60 -4.44
C GLN A 180 -7.91 -23.29 -3.18
N GLN A 181 -6.58 -23.46 -3.26
CA GLN A 181 -5.70 -23.11 -2.15
C GLN A 181 -5.76 -21.61 -1.84
N MET A 182 -5.65 -20.75 -2.87
CA MET A 182 -5.77 -19.30 -2.69
C MET A 182 -7.11 -18.89 -2.08
N LEU A 183 -8.21 -19.56 -2.45
CA LEU A 183 -9.51 -19.32 -1.85
C LEU A 183 -9.52 -19.69 -0.37
N GLN A 184 -8.94 -20.83 0.01
CA GLN A 184 -8.88 -21.25 1.41
C GLN A 184 -7.99 -20.32 2.26
N ASP A 185 -6.84 -19.93 1.72
CA ASP A 185 -5.91 -19.02 2.39
C ASP A 185 -6.55 -17.64 2.60
N SER A 186 -7.17 -17.07 1.56
CA SER A 186 -7.83 -15.76 1.65
C SER A 186 -9.00 -15.77 2.64
N LYS A 187 -9.83 -16.84 2.67
CA LYS A 187 -10.89 -17.01 3.68
C LYS A 187 -10.32 -16.99 5.10
N THR A 188 -9.28 -17.78 5.35
CA THR A 188 -8.63 -17.86 6.66
C THR A 188 -8.08 -16.49 7.09
N LYS A 189 -7.43 -15.76 6.16
CA LYS A 189 -6.92 -14.42 6.44
C LYS A 189 -8.03 -13.41 6.72
N ILE A 190 -9.13 -13.46 5.98
CA ILE A 190 -10.30 -12.59 6.23
C ILE A 190 -10.80 -12.77 7.65
N ASP A 191 -10.89 -14.01 8.14
CA ASP A 191 -11.37 -14.29 9.50
C ASP A 191 -10.40 -13.77 10.57
N ILE A 192 -9.09 -13.92 10.35
CA ILE A 192 -8.05 -13.36 11.22
C ILE A 192 -8.16 -11.82 11.27
N ILE A 193 -8.26 -11.16 10.11
CA ILE A 193 -8.35 -9.69 10.01
C ILE A 193 -9.64 -9.20 10.69
N ARG A 194 -10.77 -9.84 10.45
CA ARG A 194 -12.05 -9.50 11.11
C ARG A 194 -11.97 -9.65 12.63
N MET A 195 -11.30 -10.69 13.13
CA MET A 195 -11.05 -10.86 14.56
C MET A 195 -10.16 -9.73 15.11
N GLN A 196 -9.09 -9.38 14.41
CA GLN A 196 -8.21 -8.26 14.79
C GLN A 196 -8.95 -6.92 14.79
N LEU A 197 -9.85 -6.70 13.82
CA LEU A 197 -10.66 -5.48 13.73
C LEU A 197 -11.58 -5.35 14.94
N ARG A 198 -12.29 -6.42 15.32
CA ARG A 198 -13.12 -6.44 16.55
C ARG A 198 -12.30 -6.12 17.80
N ARG A 199 -11.10 -6.70 17.94
CA ARG A 199 -10.18 -6.43 19.05
C ARG A 199 -9.70 -4.97 19.06
N ALA A 200 -9.37 -4.42 17.90
CA ALA A 200 -8.91 -3.04 17.76
C ALA A 200 -10.01 -2.03 18.13
N LEU A 201 -11.26 -2.30 17.73
CA LEU A 201 -12.42 -1.47 18.07
C LEU A 201 -12.73 -1.50 19.57
N GLN A 202 -12.70 -2.68 20.20
CA GLN A 202 -12.89 -2.79 21.66
C GLN A 202 -11.80 -2.05 22.44
N ALA A 203 -10.54 -2.14 21.99
CA ALA A 203 -9.44 -1.42 22.61
C ALA A 203 -9.59 0.11 22.52
N GLY A 204 -10.20 0.63 21.45
CA GLY A 204 -10.52 2.06 21.33
C GLY A 204 -11.70 2.50 22.21
N GLN A 205 -12.68 1.64 22.44
CA GLN A 205 -13.84 1.94 23.30
C GLN A 205 -13.51 1.97 24.80
N LEU A 206 -12.59 1.11 25.26
CA LEU A 206 -12.16 1.09 26.66
C LEU A 206 -11.29 2.29 27.04
N GLU A 207 -10.68 2.98 26.06
CA GLU A 207 -9.91 4.20 26.29
C GLU A 207 -10.80 5.44 26.47
N ASN A 208 -11.98 5.46 25.84
CA ASN A 208 -12.94 6.56 25.93
C ASN A 208 -13.82 6.55 27.20
N GLN A 209 -13.85 5.46 27.98
CA GLN A 209 -14.64 5.37 29.22
C GLN A 209 -13.82 5.51 30.51
N ALA A 210 -12.53 5.86 30.40
CA ALA A 210 -11.63 6.03 31.55
C ALA A 210 -11.56 7.48 32.09
N ALA A 211 -12.54 8.34 31.79
CA ALA A 211 -12.63 9.67 32.39
C ALA A 211 -14.08 10.06 32.70
N PRO A 212 -14.52 9.93 33.97
CA PRO A 212 -15.38 10.91 34.63
C PRO A 212 -14.48 11.78 35.53
N ASP A 213 -14.31 13.06 35.21
CA ASP A 213 -15.01 14.17 35.85
C ASP A 213 -14.77 14.26 37.37
N GLU A 214 -13.90 15.18 37.77
CA GLU A 214 -13.93 15.88 39.06
C GLU A 214 -13.18 17.22 38.84
N THR A 215 -13.87 18.21 38.26
CA THR A 215 -13.41 19.60 38.25
C THR A 215 -14.25 20.48 39.18
N GLN A 216 -13.55 21.03 40.19
CA GLN A 216 -13.73 22.35 40.82
C GLN A 216 -14.94 22.51 41.77
N GLY A 217 -14.83 23.03 43.00
CA GLY A 217 -13.75 23.66 43.75
C GLY A 217 -14.38 24.66 44.73
N GLU A 218 -13.87 24.80 45.96
CA GLU A 218 -13.96 26.06 46.72
C GLU A 218 -13.03 26.04 47.95
N SER A 219 -12.06 26.96 47.92
CA SER A 219 -11.28 27.42 49.06
C SER A 219 -12.11 28.46 49.80
N LEU A 220 -12.25 28.36 51.12
CA LEU A 220 -12.26 29.50 52.06
C LEU A 220 -12.23 28.99 53.51
N ALA A 221 -11.05 29.09 54.12
CA ALA A 221 -10.92 29.09 55.56
C ALA A 221 -11.29 30.48 56.11
N SER A 222 -12.23 30.59 57.05
CA SER A 222 -12.20 31.52 58.21
C SER A 222 -13.54 31.60 58.98
N ARG A 223 -13.41 31.46 60.32
CA ARG A 223 -14.17 32.13 61.40
C ARG A 223 -15.50 31.53 61.94
N GLN A 224 -15.34 30.83 63.07
CA GLN A 224 -15.87 31.14 64.41
C GLN A 224 -17.39 31.00 64.78
N LEU A 225 -17.59 30.31 65.93
CA LEU A 225 -18.56 30.52 67.03
C LEU A 225 -19.98 29.87 67.01
N SER A 226 -20.04 28.64 67.55
CA SER A 226 -20.93 28.07 68.62
C SER A 226 -22.50 28.24 68.58
N PRO A 227 -23.30 27.64 69.50
CA PRO A 227 -24.19 26.51 69.18
C PRO A 227 -25.67 26.66 69.64
N HIS A 228 -26.46 25.60 69.42
CA HIS A 228 -27.56 25.10 70.30
C HIS A 228 -29.05 25.39 69.93
N LEU A 229 -29.86 24.36 70.28
CA LEU A 229 -31.33 24.12 70.22
C LEU A 229 -31.94 23.68 68.87
N ALA A 230 -32.86 22.71 68.78
CA ALA A 230 -33.41 21.68 69.68
C ALA A 230 -34.45 20.83 68.90
N LEU A 231 -34.92 19.75 69.55
CA LEU A 231 -36.11 18.90 69.29
C LEU A 231 -35.88 17.71 68.35
N GLN A 232 -35.67 16.50 68.92
CA GLN A 232 -36.64 15.55 69.49
C GLN A 232 -37.44 14.79 68.42
N GLY A 233 -37.30 13.46 68.45
CA GLY A 233 -38.04 12.51 67.63
C GLY A 233 -37.51 11.10 67.82
N SER A 234 -37.79 10.53 68.99
CA SER A 234 -37.45 9.19 69.46
C SER A 234 -38.27 8.07 68.78
N ALA A 235 -37.68 6.86 68.77
CA ALA A 235 -38.27 5.50 68.74
C ALA A 235 -37.84 4.69 67.52
N SER A 236 -37.62 3.37 67.53
CA SER A 236 -37.27 2.34 68.53
C SER A 236 -37.31 1.01 67.74
N SER A 237 -36.49 0.04 68.15
CA SER A 237 -36.68 -1.42 67.93
C SER A 237 -36.55 -1.94 66.48
N SER A 238 -35.47 -2.64 66.13
CA SER A 238 -35.27 -4.09 66.34
C SER A 238 -36.40 -4.96 65.77
N ILE A 239 -36.08 -5.85 64.82
CA ILE A 239 -36.37 -7.29 64.87
C ILE A 239 -35.63 -8.04 63.74
N MET A 240 -35.25 -9.26 64.12
CA MET A 240 -34.38 -10.25 63.52
C MET A 240 -35.18 -11.26 62.66
N SER A 241 -34.55 -11.74 61.58
CA SER A 241 -34.58 -13.15 61.09
C SER A 241 -35.76 -13.62 60.17
N PRO A 242 -35.76 -14.87 59.62
CA PRO A 242 -35.17 -15.18 58.31
C PRO A 242 -36.01 -16.18 57.43
N PHE A 243 -35.43 -16.59 56.30
CA PHE A 243 -35.47 -17.96 55.73
C PHE A 243 -36.69 -18.46 54.92
N LEU A 244 -36.33 -19.34 53.96
CA LEU A 244 -37.09 -20.30 53.14
C LEU A 244 -37.78 -19.84 51.83
N GLY A 245 -37.33 -20.48 50.74
CA GLY A 245 -38.03 -20.53 49.46
C GLY A 245 -37.26 -21.37 48.43
N GLN A 246 -37.22 -22.69 48.64
CA GLN A 246 -36.79 -23.69 47.63
C GLN A 246 -37.73 -23.71 46.41
N GLY A 247 -37.18 -24.14 45.27
CA GLY A 247 -37.90 -24.68 44.10
C GLY A 247 -37.17 -24.28 42.82
N GLY A 248 -36.67 -25.13 41.94
CA GLY A 248 -36.91 -26.56 41.70
C GLY A 248 -37.26 -26.76 40.22
N GLY A 249 -36.55 -27.66 39.52
CA GLY A 249 -36.92 -28.24 38.22
C GLY A 249 -36.21 -27.62 37.00
N SER A 250 -35.27 -28.32 36.33
CA SER A 250 -35.48 -29.36 35.29
C SER A 250 -35.64 -28.72 33.89
N CYS A 251 -34.66 -28.82 32.97
CA CYS A 251 -34.50 -29.90 31.95
C CYS A 251 -35.82 -30.14 31.19
N ASP A 252 -35.96 -30.00 29.87
CA ASP A 252 -35.12 -30.52 28.77
C ASP A 252 -35.58 -29.93 27.39
N PRO A 253 -34.91 -30.28 26.27
CA PRO A 253 -34.99 -29.57 24.98
C PRO A 253 -35.87 -30.25 23.91
N LEU A 254 -36.16 -29.50 22.84
CA LEU A 254 -36.34 -29.97 21.45
C LEU A 254 -35.82 -28.89 20.49
#